data_AF-A0A6P3H674-F1
#
_entry.id   AF-A0A6P3H674-F1
#
_cell.length_a   1.000
_cell.length_b   1.000
_cell.length_c   1.000
_cell.angle_alpha   90.00
_cell.angle_beta   90.00
_cell.angle_gamma   90.00
#
_symmetry.space_group_name_H-M   'P 1'
#
loop_
_entity.id
_entity.type
_entity.pdbx_description
1 polymer ?
#
loop_
_entity_poly.entity_id
_entity_poly.type
_entity_poly.pdbx_seq_one_letter_code
_entity_poly.pdbx_strand_id
1 'polypeptide(L)'
;MALSVTETLIKPLEKFRKEQLGAVKEEKKKFDKETERNYSLIDKHLNLSAKKKDSHLQEADIQVEQNRQHFYELSLEYVCKLQEIQERKKFEFVEPMLSFFQGMFTFYHQGHELAKDFNHYKMELQINIQNVRKRKLSL
;
A
#
# COMPACT_ATOMS: atom_id res chain seq x y z
N MET A 1 8.53 10.25 22.90
CA MET A 1 9.52 9.67 21.97
C MET A 1 8.94 9.77 20.56
N ALA A 2 9.58 10.50 19.66
CA ALA A 2 9.19 10.48 18.26
C ALA A 2 9.38 9.05 17.74
N LEU A 3 8.31 8.42 17.26
CA LEU A 3 8.42 7.15 16.56
C LEU A 3 9.35 7.35 15.36
N SER A 4 10.29 6.43 15.15
CA SER A 4 11.24 6.54 14.05
C SER A 4 10.51 6.55 12.70
N VAL A 5 11.11 7.17 11.67
CA VAL A 5 10.62 7.15 10.29
C VAL A 5 10.30 5.73 9.81
N THR A 6 11.05 4.76 10.32
CA THR A 6 10.84 3.34 10.05
C THR A 6 9.47 2.86 10.53
N GLU A 7 9.04 3.24 11.73
CA GLU A 7 7.75 2.82 12.29
C GLU A 7 6.57 3.59 11.72
N THR A 8 6.73 4.90 11.49
CA THR A 8 5.61 5.79 11.09
C THR A 8 5.35 5.82 9.60
N LEU A 9 6.37 5.57 8.77
CA LEU A 9 6.27 5.70 7.33
C LEU A 9 6.66 4.42 6.59
N ILE A 10 7.85 3.88 6.86
CA ILE A 10 8.39 2.76 6.05
C ILE A 10 7.58 1.49 6.26
N LYS A 11 7.43 1.02 7.51
CA LYS A 11 6.72 -0.23 7.80
C LYS A 11 5.25 -0.22 7.35
N PRO A 12 4.45 0.84 7.59
CA PRO A 12 3.07 0.90 7.08
C PRO A 12 2.99 0.77 5.56
N LEU A 13 3.82 1.52 4.82
CA LEU A 13 3.85 1.47 3.35
C LEU A 13 4.32 0.10 2.83
N GLU A 14 5.31 -0.51 3.48
CA GLU A 14 5.76 -1.86 3.13
C GLU A 14 4.68 -2.91 3.40
N LYS A 15 3.96 -2.79 4.51
CA LYS A 15 2.84 -3.67 4.87
C LYS A 15 1.74 -3.56 3.82
N PHE A 16 1.33 -2.35 3.46
CA PHE A 16 0.34 -2.11 2.41
C PHE A 16 0.78 -2.74 1.07
N ARG A 17 2.04 -2.54 0.67
CA ARG A 17 2.60 -3.14 -0.56
C ARG A 17 2.56 -4.66 -0.53
N LYS A 18 2.96 -5.28 0.58
CA LYS A 18 3.07 -6.75 0.68
C LYS A 18 1.70 -7.40 0.80
N GLU A 19 0.86 -6.92 1.71
CA GLU A 19 -0.40 -7.56 2.06
C GLU A 19 -1.51 -7.18 1.08
N GLN A 20 -1.74 -5.88 0.87
CA GLN A 20 -2.87 -5.41 0.06
C GLN A 20 -2.60 -5.58 -1.43
N LEU A 21 -1.47 -5.05 -1.94
CA LEU A 21 -1.13 -5.21 -3.37
C LEU A 21 -0.73 -6.65 -3.72
N GLY A 22 -0.20 -7.41 -2.76
CA GLY A 22 0.05 -8.85 -2.93
C GLY A 22 -1.25 -9.63 -3.13
N ALA A 23 -2.26 -9.40 -2.27
CA ALA A 23 -3.56 -10.04 -2.39
C ALA A 23 -4.24 -9.74 -3.74
N VAL A 24 -4.17 -8.50 -4.24
CA VAL A 24 -4.73 -8.14 -5.56
C VAL A 24 -4.07 -8.92 -6.68
N LYS A 25 -2.74 -9.10 -6.62
CA LYS A 25 -2.00 -9.82 -7.64
C LYS A 25 -2.39 -11.30 -7.67
N GLU A 26 -2.59 -11.91 -6.51
CA GLU A 26 -3.04 -13.31 -6.44
C GLU A 26 -4.49 -13.45 -6.95
N GLU A 27 -5.40 -12.54 -6.59
CA GLU A 27 -6.76 -12.57 -7.11
C GLU A 27 -6.79 -12.35 -8.63
N LYS A 28 -5.94 -11.45 -9.16
CA LYS A 28 -5.77 -11.26 -10.60
C LYS A 28 -5.30 -12.54 -11.29
N LYS A 29 -4.32 -13.26 -10.73
CA LYS A 29 -3.85 -14.53 -11.30
C LYS A 29 -4.96 -15.57 -11.35
N LYS A 30 -5.76 -15.68 -10.29
CA LYS A 30 -6.93 -16.57 -10.24
C LYS A 30 -7.95 -16.19 -11.32
N PHE A 31 -8.25 -14.90 -11.45
CA PHE A 31 -9.15 -14.37 -12.48
C PHE A 31 -8.66 -14.66 -13.91
N ASP A 32 -7.39 -14.37 -14.20
CA ASP A 32 -6.79 -14.62 -15.52
C ASP A 32 -6.85 -16.13 -15.88
N LYS A 33 -6.54 -17.00 -14.91
CA LYS A 33 -6.59 -18.46 -15.10
C LYS A 33 -8.00 -18.97 -15.41
N GLU A 34 -9.01 -18.53 -14.66
CA GLU A 34 -10.40 -18.92 -14.90
C GLU A 34 -10.94 -18.30 -16.20
N THR A 35 -10.43 -17.14 -16.59
CA THR A 35 -10.73 -16.53 -17.91
C THR A 35 -10.24 -17.41 -19.06
N GLU A 36 -8.99 -17.87 -19.00
CA GLU A 36 -8.42 -18.80 -20.00
C GLU A 36 -9.21 -20.11 -20.05
N ARG A 37 -9.57 -20.66 -18.89
CA ARG A 37 -10.39 -21.87 -18.78
C ARG A 37 -11.77 -21.68 -19.42
N ASN A 38 -12.44 -20.57 -19.13
CA ASN A 38 -13.73 -20.23 -19.70
C ASN A 38 -13.67 -20.16 -21.23
N TYR A 39 -12.68 -19.45 -21.79
CA TYR A 39 -12.50 -19.39 -23.24
C TYR A 39 -12.21 -20.77 -23.85
N SER A 40 -11.38 -21.59 -23.21
CA SER A 40 -11.10 -22.94 -23.69
C SER A 40 -12.34 -23.84 -23.70
N LEU A 41 -13.22 -23.71 -22.69
CA LEU A 41 -14.47 -24.47 -22.64
C LEU A 41 -15.46 -24.03 -23.72
N ILE A 42 -15.61 -22.71 -23.91
CA ILE A 42 -16.47 -22.16 -24.96
C ILE A 42 -15.98 -22.62 -26.34
N ASP A 43 -14.68 -22.52 -26.62
CA ASP A 43 -14.10 -22.96 -27.90
C ASP A 43 -14.33 -24.46 -28.16
N LYS A 44 -14.11 -25.32 -27.15
CA LYS A 44 -14.39 -26.76 -27.26
C LYS A 44 -15.86 -27.04 -27.56
N HIS A 45 -16.77 -26.30 -26.93
CA HIS A 45 -18.20 -26.44 -27.14
C HIS A 45 -18.63 -25.97 -28.54
N LEU A 46 -18.09 -24.85 -29.02
CA LEU A 46 -18.34 -24.35 -30.38
C LEU A 46 -17.85 -25.32 -31.46
N ASN A 47 -16.74 -26.01 -31.20
CA ASN A 47 -16.16 -27.00 -32.11
C ASN A 47 -16.82 -28.40 -31.99
N LEU A 48 -17.86 -28.55 -31.17
CA LEU A 48 -18.54 -29.83 -30.96
C LEU A 48 -19.37 -30.20 -32.19
N SER A 49 -19.13 -31.39 -32.75
CA SER A 49 -19.89 -31.86 -33.92
C SER A 49 -21.33 -32.22 -33.57
N ALA A 50 -22.29 -31.70 -34.34
CA ALA A 50 -23.71 -32.07 -34.26
C ALA A 50 -24.00 -33.56 -34.53
N LYS A 51 -23.00 -34.33 -34.98
CA LYS A 51 -23.12 -35.80 -35.17
C LYS A 51 -22.90 -36.60 -33.87
N LYS A 52 -22.55 -35.93 -32.76
CA LYS A 52 -22.40 -36.58 -31.45
C LYS A 52 -23.77 -37.03 -30.93
N LYS A 53 -23.75 -37.97 -29.98
CA LYS A 53 -24.98 -38.42 -29.30
C LYS A 53 -25.61 -37.25 -28.57
N ASP A 54 -26.94 -37.18 -28.59
CA ASP A 54 -27.73 -36.12 -27.96
C ASP A 54 -27.36 -35.92 -26.47
N SER A 55 -27.15 -37.01 -25.73
CA SER A 55 -26.70 -36.97 -24.34
C SER A 55 -25.38 -36.21 -24.13
N HIS A 56 -24.43 -36.36 -25.06
CA HIS A 56 -23.15 -35.63 -25.00
C HIS A 56 -23.28 -34.16 -25.37
N LEU A 57 -24.23 -33.81 -26.25
CA LEU A 57 -24.52 -32.41 -26.58
C LEU A 57 -25.10 -31.71 -25.34
N GLN A 58 -26.10 -32.34 -24.71
CA GLN A 58 -26.73 -31.82 -23.48
C GLN A 58 -25.74 -31.71 -22.31
N GLU A 59 -24.85 -32.69 -22.12
CA GLU A 59 -23.80 -32.61 -21.10
C GLU A 59 -22.86 -31.43 -21.33
N ALA A 60 -22.49 -31.16 -22.59
CA ALA A 60 -21.64 -30.03 -22.93
C ALA A 60 -22.35 -28.68 -22.70
N ASP A 61 -23.64 -28.59 -23.02
CA ASP A 61 -24.46 -27.40 -22.74
C ASP A 61 -24.50 -27.11 -21.23
N ILE A 62 -24.80 -28.13 -20.42
CA ILE A 62 -24.83 -28.01 -18.95
C ILE A 62 -23.47 -27.56 -18.41
N GLN A 63 -22.38 -28.12 -18.92
CA GLN A 63 -21.03 -27.77 -18.48
C GLN A 63 -20.69 -26.31 -18.80
N VAL A 64 -21.02 -25.83 -19.99
CA VAL A 64 -20.81 -24.42 -20.37
C VAL A 64 -21.64 -23.48 -19.51
N GLU A 65 -22.89 -23.86 -19.21
CA GLU A 65 -23.76 -23.06 -18.36
C GLU A 65 -23.26 -22.92 -16.93
N GLN A 66 -22.86 -24.04 -16.33
CA GLN A 66 -22.26 -24.05 -14.99
C GLN A 66 -20.97 -23.23 -14.96
N ASN A 67 -20.12 -23.37 -15.97
CA ASN A 67 -18.90 -22.59 -16.07
C ASN A 67 -19.17 -21.10 -16.22
N ARG A 68 -20.19 -20.72 -17.00
CA ARG A 68 -20.59 -19.32 -17.19
C ARG A 68 -21.04 -18.70 -15.88
N GLN A 69 -21.89 -19.39 -15.11
CA GLN A 69 -22.33 -18.90 -13.82
C GLN A 69 -21.15 -18.71 -12.86
N HIS A 70 -20.28 -19.72 -12.75
CA HIS A 70 -19.08 -19.64 -11.93
C HIS A 70 -18.17 -18.47 -12.33
N PHE A 71 -17.94 -18.30 -13.64
CA PHE A 71 -17.10 -17.24 -14.16
C PHE A 71 -17.67 -15.85 -13.86
N TYR A 72 -19.00 -15.67 -13.91
CA TYR A 72 -19.64 -14.41 -13.54
C TYR A 72 -19.49 -14.07 -12.06
N GLU A 73 -19.73 -15.04 -11.17
CA GLU A 73 -19.54 -14.86 -9.73
C GLU A 73 -18.10 -14.44 -9.42
N LEU A 74 -17.13 -15.17 -9.97
CA LEU A 74 -15.71 -14.89 -9.83
C LEU A 74 -15.28 -13.54 -10.44
N SER A 75 -15.89 -13.13 -11.55
CA SER A 75 -15.67 -11.81 -12.15
C SER A 75 -16.12 -10.68 -11.25
N LEU A 76 -17.29 -10.82 -10.62
CA LEU A 76 -17.82 -9.84 -9.68
C LEU A 76 -16.97 -9.77 -8.41
N GLU A 77 -16.52 -10.91 -7.88
CA GLU A 77 -15.57 -10.96 -6.76
C GLU A 77 -14.29 -10.18 -7.07
N TYR A 78 -13.71 -10.39 -8.26
CA TYR A 78 -12.51 -9.69 -8.68
C TYR A 78 -12.72 -8.18 -8.80
N VAL A 79 -13.84 -7.73 -9.41
CA VAL A 79 -14.18 -6.30 -9.50
C VAL A 79 -14.37 -5.67 -8.11
N CYS A 80 -15.09 -6.35 -7.22
CA CYS A 80 -15.27 -5.91 -5.83
C CYS A 80 -13.91 -5.78 -5.13
N LYS A 81 -13.00 -6.74 -5.34
CA LYS A 81 -11.66 -6.70 -4.75
C LYS A 81 -10.84 -5.52 -5.27
N LEU A 82 -10.89 -5.26 -6.58
CA LEU A 82 -10.23 -4.09 -7.17
C LEU A 82 -10.76 -2.79 -6.56
N GLN A 83 -12.07 -2.66 -6.43
CA GLN A 83 -12.70 -1.49 -5.82
C GLN A 83 -12.27 -1.30 -4.38
N GLU A 84 -12.25 -2.38 -3.58
CA GLU A 84 -11.80 -2.35 -2.19
C GLU A 84 -10.38 -1.79 -2.07
N ILE A 85 -9.43 -2.27 -2.88
CA ILE A 85 -8.05 -1.78 -2.82
C ILE A 85 -7.92 -0.34 -3.31
N GLN A 86 -8.69 0.08 -4.32
CA GLN A 86 -8.68 1.47 -4.77
C GLN A 86 -9.15 2.41 -3.66
N GLU A 87 -10.18 2.06 -2.91
CA GLU A 87 -10.64 2.85 -1.77
C GLU A 87 -9.63 2.83 -0.62
N ARG A 88 -9.07 1.66 -0.27
CA ARG A 88 -8.02 1.54 0.76
C ARG A 88 -6.80 2.40 0.47
N LYS A 89 -6.33 2.39 -0.78
CA LYS A 89 -5.14 3.13 -1.21
C LYS A 89 -5.25 4.63 -0.89
N LYS A 90 -6.45 5.22 -0.94
CA LYS A 90 -6.66 6.66 -0.71
C LYS A 90 -6.21 7.10 0.67
N PHE A 91 -6.37 6.27 1.70
CA PHE A 91 -6.01 6.61 3.08
C PHE A 91 -4.75 5.87 3.58
N GLU A 92 -4.54 4.62 3.21
CA GLU A 92 -3.38 3.81 3.65
C GLU A 92 -2.03 4.42 3.23
N PHE A 93 -2.00 5.28 2.20
CA PHE A 93 -0.82 6.05 1.83
C PHE A 93 -0.72 7.39 2.58
N VAL A 94 -1.85 8.05 2.83
CA VAL A 94 -1.90 9.41 3.38
C VAL A 94 -1.70 9.40 4.89
N GLU A 95 -2.25 8.40 5.61
CA GLU A 95 -2.15 8.30 7.06
C GLU A 95 -0.70 8.15 7.57
N PRO A 96 0.16 7.30 6.99
CA PRO A 96 1.57 7.22 7.36
C PRO A 96 2.32 8.54 7.09
N MET A 97 2.01 9.20 5.97
CA MET A 97 2.61 10.50 5.62
C MET A 97 2.23 11.57 6.64
N LEU A 98 0.94 11.66 6.99
CA LEU A 98 0.44 12.58 8.00
C LEU A 98 1.13 12.35 9.35
N SER A 99 1.18 11.09 9.81
CA SER A 99 1.81 10.71 11.07
C SER A 99 3.30 11.07 11.10
N PHE A 100 4.01 10.84 10.00
CA PHE A 100 5.40 11.22 9.85
C PHE A 100 5.61 12.74 9.96
N PHE A 101 4.84 13.54 9.21
CA PHE A 101 4.96 15.00 9.25
C PHE A 101 4.60 15.59 10.61
N GLN A 102 3.56 15.06 11.27
CA GLN A 102 3.24 15.44 12.64
C GLN A 102 4.43 15.19 13.58
N GLY A 103 5.03 14.01 13.50
CA GLY A 103 6.24 13.68 14.27
C GLY A 103 7.41 14.63 13.99
N MET A 104 7.63 15.00 12.72
CA MET A 104 8.65 15.96 12.33
C MET A 104 8.38 17.36 12.90
N PHE A 105 7.16 17.87 12.77
CA PHE A 105 6.80 19.19 13.27
C PHE A 105 6.92 19.26 14.79
N THR A 106 6.47 18.23 15.51
CA THR A 106 6.65 18.14 16.96
C THR A 106 8.13 18.12 17.33
N PHE A 107 8.96 17.34 16.63
CA PHE A 107 10.40 17.28 16.89
C PHE A 107 11.08 18.64 16.72
N TYR A 108 10.83 19.33 15.59
CA TYR A 108 11.43 20.64 15.35
C TYR A 108 10.93 21.71 16.32
N HIS A 109 9.65 21.68 16.67
CA HIS A 109 9.11 22.60 17.66
C HIS A 109 9.76 22.41 19.03
N GLN A 110 9.88 21.16 19.49
CA GLN A 110 10.57 20.84 20.75
C GLN A 110 12.05 21.23 20.72
N GLY A 111 12.74 20.98 19.61
CA GLY A 111 14.13 21.39 19.44
C GLY A 111 14.31 22.90 19.46
N HIS A 112 13.37 23.66 18.89
CA HIS A 112 13.36 25.12 18.94
C HIS A 112 13.18 25.65 20.37
N GLU A 113 12.17 25.16 21.10
CA GLU A 113 11.96 25.57 22.50
C GLU A 113 13.17 25.23 23.37
N LEU A 114 13.76 24.05 23.19
CA LEU A 114 14.99 23.68 23.90
C LEU A 114 16.17 24.61 23.57
N ALA A 115 16.36 24.96 22.29
CA ALA A 115 17.43 25.89 21.89
C ALA A 115 17.24 27.29 22.49
N LYS A 116 15.98 27.73 22.63
CA LYS A 116 15.62 28.99 23.28
C LYS A 116 15.94 28.96 24.78
N ASP A 117 15.62 27.87 25.46
CA ASP A 117 15.95 27.68 26.87
C ASP A 117 17.47 27.69 27.11
N PHE A 118 18.25 27.11 26.17
CA PHE A 118 19.71 27.13 26.20
C PHE A 118 20.36 28.48 25.86
N ASN A 119 19.59 29.45 25.35
CA ASN A 119 20.15 30.70 24.82
C ASN A 119 20.83 31.55 25.90
N HIS A 120 20.36 31.48 27.16
CA HIS A 120 20.99 32.20 28.26
C HIS A 120 22.44 31.74 28.49
N TYR A 121 22.64 30.42 28.60
CA TYR A 121 23.96 29.83 28.77
C TYR A 121 24.88 30.15 27.58
N LYS A 122 24.35 30.07 26.36
CA LYS A 122 25.08 30.44 25.13
C LYS A 122 25.57 31.90 25.19
N MET A 123 24.72 32.83 25.61
CA MET A 123 25.06 34.25 25.71
C MET A 123 26.15 34.49 26.77
N GLU A 124 26.00 33.88 27.94
CA GLU A 124 26.99 34.00 29.02
C GLU A 124 28.36 33.44 28.59
N LEU A 125 28.38 32.28 27.95
CA LEU A 125 29.60 31.69 27.40
C LEU A 125 30.25 32.61 26.36
N GLN A 126 29.46 33.21 25.46
CA GLN A 126 29.95 34.15 24.46
C GLN A 126 30.61 35.38 25.13
N ILE A 127 29.98 35.96 26.16
CA ILE A 127 30.55 37.08 26.93
C ILE A 127 31.88 36.65 27.59
N ASN A 128 31.90 35.49 28.25
CA ASN A 128 33.10 34.99 28.92
C ASN A 128 34.27 34.79 27.96
N ILE A 129 34.01 34.25 26.76
CA ILE A 129 35.03 34.11 25.71
C ILE A 129 35.57 35.48 25.27
N GLN A 130 34.71 36.48 25.06
CA GLN A 130 35.16 37.83 24.69
C GLN A 130 36.02 38.46 25.79
N ASN A 131 35.65 38.28 27.06
CA ASN A 131 36.42 38.78 28.20
C ASN A 131 37.80 38.13 28.30
N VAL A 132 37.91 36.82 28.05
CA VAL A 132 39.22 36.12 28.01
C VAL A 132 40.07 36.64 26.84
N ARG A 133 39.48 36.79 25.65
CA ARG A 133 40.19 37.31 24.47
C ARG A 133 40.75 38.71 24.70
N LYS A 134 39.93 39.64 25.24
CA LYS A 134 40.38 41.00 25.57
C LYS A 134 41.56 40.99 26.53
N ARG A 135 41.47 40.22 27.63
CA ARG A 135 42.54 40.10 28.63
C ARG A 135 43.86 39.58 28.05
N LYS A 136 43.82 38.62 27.12
CA LYS A 136 45.02 38.05 26.51
C LYS A 136 45.63 38.90 25.39
N LEU A 137 44.86 39.81 24.79
CA LEU A 137 45.33 40.73 23.74
C LEU A 137 45.72 42.11 24.29
N SER A 138 45.44 42.39 25.57
CA SER A 138 45.83 43.61 26.27
C SER A 138 47.12 43.46 27.10
N LEU A 139 47.75 42.28 27.05
CA LEU A 139 49.07 41.95 27.61
C LEU A 139 50.04 41.74 26.45
#